data_AF-A0A2S2DPY7-F1
#
_entry.id   AF-A0A2S2DPY7-F1
#
_cell.length_a   1.000
_cell.length_b   1.000
_cell.length_c   1.000
_cell.angle_alpha   90.00
_cell.angle_beta   90.00
_cell.angle_gamma   90.00
#
_symmetry.space_group_name_H-M   'P 1'
#
loop_
_entity.id
_entity.type
_entity.pdbx_description
1 polymer ?
#
loop_
_entity_poly.entity_id
_entity_poly.type
_entity_poly.pdbx_seq_one_letter_code
_entity_poly.pdbx_strand_id
1 'polypeptide(L)'
;MITRTARGHTGRTLQAERPEVAMFALLPLAVAARLAANLFDGPARGHTLALSAALWSLAFVIYLLRYGPWLASPRLDGKPGYWH
;
A
#
# COMPACT_ATOMS: atom_id res chain seq x y z
N MET A 1 -22.60 10.80 1.18
CA MET A 1 -22.13 12.05 1.84
C MET A 1 -21.97 11.82 3.33
N ILE A 2 -20.76 11.47 3.79
CA ILE A 2 -20.39 11.45 5.22
C ILE A 2 -18.88 11.69 5.45
N THR A 3 -18.12 11.95 4.38
CA THR A 3 -16.64 11.97 4.38
C THR A 3 -16.03 13.37 4.35
N ARG A 4 -16.81 14.43 4.65
CA ARG A 4 -16.31 15.82 4.63
C ARG A 4 -16.00 16.39 6.03
N THR A 5 -16.53 15.84 7.11
CA THR A 5 -16.41 16.44 8.46
C THR A 5 -15.19 15.99 9.27
N ALA A 6 -14.44 14.96 8.85
CA ALA A 6 -13.26 14.49 9.59
C ALA A 6 -11.91 15.02 9.08
N ARG A 7 -11.87 15.81 8.00
CA ARG A 7 -10.62 16.26 7.36
C ARG A 7 -10.06 17.59 7.88
N GLY A 8 -10.76 18.26 8.81
CA GLY A 8 -10.44 19.63 9.24
C GLY A 8 -9.46 19.77 10.41
N HIS A 9 -9.15 18.71 11.17
CA HIS A 9 -8.50 18.87 12.49
C HIS A 9 -7.15 18.17 12.66
N THR A 10 -6.67 17.43 11.68
CA THR A 10 -5.41 16.69 11.85
C THR A 10 -4.16 17.42 11.40
N GLY A 11 -4.24 18.60 10.77
CA GLY A 11 -3.14 19.58 10.61
C GLY A 11 -1.82 19.10 10.00
N ARG A 12 -1.69 17.79 9.74
CA ARG A 12 -0.65 17.13 9.01
C ARG A 12 -1.21 17.01 7.61
N THR A 13 -0.61 17.75 6.70
CA THR A 13 -0.42 17.21 5.35
C THR A 13 0.23 15.84 5.53
N LEU A 14 -0.58 14.79 5.64
CA LEU A 14 -0.29 13.56 4.93
C LEU A 14 -0.09 14.05 3.50
N GLN A 15 1.15 14.45 3.18
CA GLN A 15 1.58 14.50 1.81
C GLN A 15 1.33 13.08 1.38
N ALA A 16 0.19 12.87 0.73
CA ALA A 16 -0.04 11.73 -0.12
C ALA A 16 1.00 11.88 -1.22
N GLU A 17 2.26 11.61 -0.87
CA GLU A 17 3.34 11.58 -1.80
C GLU A 17 2.91 10.53 -2.83
N ARG A 18 3.13 10.83 -4.11
CA ARG A 18 2.83 9.95 -5.24
C ARG A 18 3.00 8.43 -4.96
N PRO A 19 3.98 7.94 -4.19
CA PRO A 19 4.06 6.52 -3.77
C PRO A 19 2.89 5.99 -2.94
N GLU A 20 2.31 6.74 -2.01
CA GLU A 20 1.15 6.28 -1.21
C GLU A 20 -0.07 6.09 -2.11
N VAL A 21 -0.33 7.04 -3.02
CA VAL A 21 -1.41 6.94 -4.01
C VAL A 21 -1.18 5.71 -4.91
N ALA A 22 0.07 5.46 -5.32
CA ALA A 22 0.42 4.29 -6.11
C ALA A 22 0.15 2.97 -5.36
N MET A 23 0.48 2.86 -4.06
CA MET A 23 0.15 1.66 -3.27
C MET A 23 -1.35 1.46 -3.12
N PHE A 24 -2.07 2.52 -2.79
CA PHE A 24 -3.53 2.48 -2.64
C PHE A 24 -4.24 2.09 -3.94
N ALA A 25 -3.63 2.35 -5.11
CA ALA A 25 -4.15 1.88 -6.40
C ALA A 25 -3.69 0.44 -6.75
N LEU A 26 -2.43 0.09 -6.48
CA LEU A 26 -1.84 -1.21 -6.84
C LEU A 26 -2.50 -2.38 -6.09
N LEU A 27 -2.82 -2.21 -4.81
CA LEU A 27 -3.44 -3.27 -4.00
C LEU A 27 -4.84 -3.68 -4.51
N PRO A 28 -5.79 -2.75 -4.73
CA PRO A 28 -7.07 -3.06 -5.35
C PRO A 28 -6.93 -3.68 -6.75
N LEU A 29 -5.98 -3.19 -7.56
CA LEU A 29 -5.71 -3.76 -8.88
C LEU A 29 -5.20 -5.20 -8.80
N ALA A 30 -4.29 -5.51 -7.85
CA ALA A 30 -3.81 -6.86 -7.62
C ALA A 30 -4.94 -7.80 -7.22
N VAL A 31 -5.85 -7.36 -6.33
CA VAL A 31 -7.03 -8.12 -5.90
C VAL A 31 -8.01 -8.31 -7.07
N ALA A 32 -8.30 -7.25 -7.83
CA ALA A 32 -9.18 -7.32 -9.00
C ALA A 32 -8.64 -8.30 -10.05
N ALA A 33 -7.33 -8.26 -10.33
CA ALA A 33 -6.68 -9.22 -11.21
C ALA A 33 -6.80 -10.66 -10.66
N ARG A 34 -6.66 -10.85 -9.35
CA ARG A 34 -6.81 -12.18 -8.74
C ARG A 34 -8.23 -12.72 -8.86
N LEU A 35 -9.23 -11.86 -8.72
CA LEU A 35 -10.64 -12.22 -8.90
C LEU A 35 -10.94 -12.50 -10.37
N ALA A 36 -10.44 -11.66 -11.28
CA ALA A 36 -10.56 -11.85 -12.72
C ALA A 36 -9.93 -13.17 -13.18
N ALA A 37 -8.85 -13.62 -12.55
CA ALA A 37 -8.24 -14.92 -12.85
C ALA A 37 -9.21 -16.11 -12.66
N ASN A 38 -10.25 -15.99 -11.84
CA ASN A 38 -11.27 -17.04 -11.69
C ASN A 38 -12.28 -17.07 -12.83
N LEU A 39 -12.31 -16.05 -13.70
CA LEU A 39 -13.16 -16.04 -14.89
C LEU A 39 -12.49 -16.70 -16.10
N PHE A 40 -11.21 -17.06 -15.99
CA PHE A 40 -10.42 -17.65 -17.07
C PHE A 40 -10.01 -19.08 -16.71
N ASP A 41 -9.98 -19.95 -17.71
CA ASP A 41 -9.42 -21.29 -17.63
C ASP A 41 -8.12 -21.40 -18.43
N GLY A 42 -7.32 -22.44 -18.17
CA GLY A 42 -6.10 -22.73 -18.93
C GLY A 42 -4.99 -21.69 -18.76
N PRO A 43 -4.17 -21.42 -19.81
CA PRO A 43 -2.99 -20.55 -19.71
C PRO A 43 -3.31 -19.11 -19.29
N ALA A 44 -4.48 -18.60 -19.68
CA ALA A 44 -4.92 -17.25 -19.34
C ALA A 44 -5.01 -17.05 -17.82
N ARG A 45 -5.53 -18.03 -17.08
CA ARG A 45 -5.56 -18.02 -15.61
C ARG A 45 -4.17 -17.86 -15.01
N GLY A 46 -3.19 -18.59 -15.53
CA GLY A 46 -1.79 -18.50 -15.10
C GLY A 46 -1.20 -17.10 -15.30
N HIS A 47 -1.40 -16.52 -16.48
CA HIS A 47 -0.94 -15.15 -16.78
C HIS A 47 -1.61 -14.10 -15.88
N THR A 48 -2.93 -14.21 -15.64
CA THR A 48 -3.65 -13.27 -14.78
C THR A 48 -3.21 -13.37 -13.31
N LEU A 49 -2.93 -14.59 -12.82
CA LEU A 49 -2.37 -14.79 -11.47
C LEU A 49 -0.94 -14.23 -11.35
N ALA A 50 -0.10 -14.40 -12.37
CA ALA A 50 1.24 -13.82 -12.40
C ALA A 50 1.18 -12.29 -12.37
N LEU A 51 0.26 -11.67 -13.12
CA LEU A 51 0.02 -10.22 -13.09
C LEU A 51 -0.41 -9.75 -11.70
N SER A 52 -1.34 -10.46 -11.06
CA SER A 52 -1.77 -10.16 -9.68
C SER A 52 -0.61 -10.22 -8.69
N ALA A 53 0.23 -11.27 -8.79
CA ALA A 53 1.40 -11.43 -7.94
C ALA A 53 2.43 -10.29 -8.16
N ALA A 54 2.64 -9.87 -9.41
CA ALA A 54 3.54 -8.76 -9.74
C ALA A 54 3.04 -7.42 -9.17
N LEU A 55 1.74 -7.11 -9.32
CA LEU A 55 1.13 -5.90 -8.76
C LEU A 55 1.22 -5.87 -7.24
N TRP A 56 0.95 -7.01 -6.60
CA TRP A 56 1.07 -7.15 -5.16
C TRP A 56 2.52 -6.93 -4.70
N SER A 57 3.47 -7.62 -5.32
CA SER A 57 4.89 -7.53 -4.98
C SER A 57 5.41 -6.10 -5.15
N LEU A 58 5.02 -5.43 -6.24
CA LEU A 58 5.39 -4.04 -6.48
C LEU A 58 4.87 -3.10 -5.39
N ALA A 59 3.61 -3.26 -4.95
CA ALA A 59 3.07 -2.45 -3.86
C ALA A 59 3.89 -2.60 -2.58
N PHE A 60 4.25 -3.85 -2.22
CA PHE A 60 5.07 -4.12 -1.03
C PHE A 60 6.53 -3.65 -1.19
N VAL A 61 7.12 -3.74 -2.38
CA VAL A 61 8.46 -3.21 -2.64
C VAL A 61 8.48 -1.69 -2.48
N ILE A 62 7.51 -0.97 -3.04
CA ILE A 62 7.41 0.49 -2.84
C ILE A 62 7.23 0.80 -1.35
N TYR A 63 6.47 -0.03 -0.62
CA TYR A 63 6.25 0.12 0.82
C TYR A 63 7.55 -0.03 1.59
N LEU A 64 8.28 -1.11 1.35
CA LEU A 64 9.57 -1.36 2.00
C LEU A 64 10.59 -0.28 1.64
N LEU A 65 10.63 0.20 0.40
CA LEU A 65 11.58 1.24 0.01
C LEU A 65 11.28 2.61 0.65
N ARG A 66 10.02 2.93 0.94
CA ARG A 66 9.66 4.20 1.60
C ARG A 66 9.67 4.12 3.12
N TYR A 67 9.04 3.10 3.69
CA TYR A 67 8.91 2.97 5.14
C TYR A 67 10.03 2.14 5.77
N GLY A 68 10.72 1.29 5.00
CA GLY A 68 11.85 0.48 5.48
C GLY A 68 13.00 1.32 6.01
N PRO A 69 13.46 2.39 5.33
CA PRO A 69 14.46 3.30 5.88
C PRO A 69 14.00 3.96 7.18
N TRP A 70 12.72 4.31 7.31
CA TRP A 70 12.18 4.89 8.54
C TRP A 70 12.11 3.89 9.69
N LEU A 71 11.86 2.60 9.41
CA LEU A 71 11.87 1.53 10.40
C LEU A 71 13.28 1.07 10.78
N ALA A 72 14.20 1.08 9.82
CA ALA A 72 15.58 0.59 9.98
C ALA A 72 16.56 1.69 10.42
N SER A 73 16.22 2.97 10.25
CA SER A 73 16.99 4.06 10.83
C SER A 73 16.92 3.99 12.36
N PRO A 74 18.06 4.18 13.05
CA PRO A 74 18.05 4.38 14.49
C PRO A 74 17.10 5.53 14.83
N ARG A 75 16.19 5.29 15.79
CA ARG A 75 15.26 6.30 16.27
C ARG A 75 16.07 7.51 16.74
N LEU A 76 15.99 8.64 16.02
CA LEU A 76 16.66 9.90 16.39
C LEU A 76 16.13 10.48 17.72
N ASP A 77 14.99 10.00 18.21
CA ASP A 77 14.28 10.66 19.31
C ASP A 77 14.65 10.17 20.72
N GLY A 78 15.43 9.10 20.91
CA GLY A 78 15.92 8.68 22.24
C GLY A 78 14.86 8.45 23.33
N LYS A 79 13.56 8.56 23.02
CA LYS A 79 12.46 8.48 23.98
C LYS A 79 12.05 7.01 24.16
N PRO A 80 12.01 6.52 25.39
CA PRO A 80 11.49 5.18 25.64
C PRO A 80 10.00 5.17 25.33
N GLY A 81 9.53 4.10 24.70
CA GLY A 81 8.10 3.82 24.66
C GLY A 81 7.65 3.39 26.05
N TYR A 82 7.41 4.34 26.94
CA TYR A 82 6.59 4.09 28.12
C TYR A 82 5.33 4.93 28.04
N TRP A 83 4.23 4.21 28.16
CA TRP A 83 2.93 4.72 28.51
C TRP A 83 3.05 5.43 29.86
N HIS A 84 2.71 6.71 29.91
CA HIS A 84 2.26 7.37 31.13
C HIS A 84 0.73 7.43 31.09
#